data_AF-A0A3P8K3I3-F1
#
_entry.id   AF-A0A3P8K3I3-F1
#
_cell.length_a   1.000
_cell.length_b   1.000
_cell.length_c   1.000
_cell.angle_alpha   90.00
_cell.angle_beta   90.00
_cell.angle_gamma   90.00
#
_symmetry.space_group_name_H-M   'P 1'
#
loop_
_entity.id
_entity.type
_entity.pdbx_description
1 polymer ?
#
loop_
_entity_poly.entity_id
_entity_poly.type
_entity_poly.pdbx_seq_one_letter_code
_entity_poly.pdbx_strand_id
1 'polypeptide(L)'
;MPLTFGAWCDREYGFEYDAVRAHKGLAWYPLLQDNQVIWQHNSRYLPGRLQAITPRRYVEFGLTSAPIYQQFIDDPARLQFISSPDRAADLWHNFHP
;
A
#
# COMPACT_ATOMS: atom_id res chain seq x y z
N MET A 1 0.29 7.51 21.49
CA MET A 1 -0.55 8.09 20.42
C MET A 1 -1.04 6.94 19.54
N PRO A 2 -2.30 6.93 19.08
CA PRO A 2 -2.76 5.90 18.14
C PRO A 2 -2.04 6.02 16.80
N LEU A 3 -1.84 4.90 16.11
CA LEU A 3 -1.45 4.89 14.70
C LEU A 3 -2.67 5.35 13.88
N THR A 4 -2.49 6.41 13.09
CA THR A 4 -3.52 6.90 12.17
C THR A 4 -2.96 6.90 10.76
N PHE A 5 -3.68 6.26 9.84
CA PHE A 5 -3.36 6.27 8.42
C PHE A 5 -4.65 6.44 7.61
N GLY A 6 -4.52 7.02 6.41
CA GLY A 6 -5.59 7.11 5.43
C GLY A 6 -5.24 6.26 4.21
N ALA A 7 -6.22 5.55 3.68
CA ALA A 7 -6.10 4.84 2.40
C ALA A 7 -7.05 5.51 1.40
N TRP A 8 -6.53 5.83 0.22
CA TRP A 8 -7.32 6.35 -0.90
C TRP A 8 -7.31 5.26 -1.96
N CYS A 9 -8.49 4.80 -2.34
CA CYS A 9 -8.67 3.75 -3.33
C CYS A 9 -9.75 4.16 -4.32
N ASP A 10 -9.69 3.55 -5.50
CA ASP A 10 -10.80 3.64 -6.43
C ASP A 10 -12.10 3.14 -5.77
N ARG A 11 -13.22 3.80 -6.05
CA ARG A 11 -14.53 3.49 -5.47
C ARG A 11 -15.02 2.10 -5.86
N GLU A 12 -14.64 1.61 -7.03
CA GLU A 12 -15.03 0.31 -7.58
C GLU A 12 -14.18 -0.84 -7.04
N TYR A 13 -13.17 -0.55 -6.22
CA TYR A 13 -12.35 -1.56 -5.58
C TYR A 13 -13.13 -2.31 -4.49
N GLY A 14 -13.61 -3.52 -4.83
CA GLY A 14 -14.24 -4.45 -3.89
C GLY A 14 -13.20 -5.25 -3.08
N PHE A 15 -13.55 -5.61 -1.85
CA PHE A 15 -12.69 -6.47 -1.03
C PHE A 15 -13.12 -7.95 -1.13
N GLU A 16 -12.41 -8.72 -1.96
CA GLU A 16 -12.59 -10.17 -2.07
C GLU A 16 -11.69 -10.93 -1.10
N TYR A 17 -12.27 -11.64 -0.14
CA TYR A 17 -11.52 -12.31 0.92
C TYR A 17 -11.50 -13.83 0.82
N ASP A 18 -12.13 -14.43 -0.20
CA ASP A 18 -12.29 -15.88 -0.27
C ASP A 18 -10.95 -16.62 -0.39
N ALA A 19 -10.01 -16.08 -1.16
CA ALA A 19 -8.65 -16.62 -1.25
C ALA A 19 -7.92 -16.53 0.10
N VAL A 20 -8.04 -15.42 0.82
CA VAL A 20 -7.44 -15.25 2.16
C VAL A 20 -8.04 -16.26 3.14
N ARG A 21 -9.37 -16.45 3.12
CA ARG A 21 -10.08 -17.42 3.96
C ARG A 21 -9.69 -18.86 3.64
N ALA A 22 -9.52 -19.22 2.37
CA ALA A 22 -9.05 -20.54 1.96
C ALA A 22 -7.66 -20.87 2.56
N HIS A 23 -6.80 -19.85 2.68
CA HIS A 23 -5.48 -19.96 3.31
C HIS A 23 -5.49 -19.70 4.83
N LYS A 24 -6.68 -19.60 5.45
CA LYS A 24 -6.89 -19.28 6.88
C LYS A 24 -6.12 -18.04 7.36
N GLY A 25 -6.05 -17.02 6.52
CA GLY A 25 -5.47 -15.73 6.85
C GLY A 25 -4.31 -15.34 5.93
N LEU A 26 -3.46 -14.42 6.39
CA LEU A 26 -2.42 -13.78 5.58
C LEU A 26 -1.25 -14.73 5.32
N ALA A 27 -0.47 -14.42 4.27
CA ALA A 27 0.76 -15.16 3.96
C ALA A 27 1.88 -14.95 4.99
N TRP A 28 1.91 -13.78 5.62
CA TRP A 28 2.89 -13.40 6.63
C TRP A 28 2.21 -12.64 7.76
N TYR A 29 2.61 -12.94 8.99
CA TYR A 29 2.14 -12.25 10.19
C TYR A 29 3.28 -11.45 10.81
N PRO A 30 3.09 -10.14 11.06
CA PRO A 30 4.04 -9.36 11.83
C PRO A 30 3.88 -9.68 13.32
N LEU A 31 4.95 -10.15 13.97
CA LEU A 31 4.99 -10.33 15.42
C LEU A 31 5.93 -9.28 16.00
N LEU A 32 5.55 -8.73 17.16
CA LEU A 32 6.42 -7.84 17.92
C LEU A 32 7.26 -8.67 18.89
N GLN A 33 8.58 -8.68 18.69
CA GLN A 33 9.54 -9.34 19.58
C GLN A 33 10.70 -8.39 19.84
N ASP A 34 11.07 -8.19 21.10
CA ASP A 34 12.20 -7.34 21.51
C ASP A 34 12.19 -5.95 20.86
N ASN A 35 10.99 -5.36 20.76
CA ASN A 35 10.74 -4.06 20.13
C ASN A 35 11.08 -4.00 18.62
N GLN A 36 11.09 -5.16 17.96
CA GLN A 36 11.30 -5.34 16.53
C GLN A 36 10.14 -6.14 15.91
N VAL A 37 9.85 -5.87 14.64
CA VAL A 37 8.89 -6.68 13.88
C VAL A 37 9.61 -7.86 13.27
N ILE A 38 9.23 -9.07 13.67
CA ILE A 38 9.62 -10.31 13.00
C ILE A 38 8.45 -10.83 12.16
N TRP A 39 8.74 -11.58 11.11
CA TRP A 39 7.73 -12.07 10.18
C TRP A 39 7.58 -13.57 10.24
N GLN A 40 6.39 -14.03 10.61
CA GLN A 40 6.05 -15.45 10.63
C GLN A 40 5.34 -15.85 9.33
N HIS A 41 5.92 -16.80 8.60
CA HIS A 41 5.31 -17.37 7.39
C HIS A 41 4.12 -18.26 7.71
N ASN A 42 3.03 -18.11 6.97
CA ASN A 42 1.90 -19.03 6.98
C ASN A 42 2.16 -20.21 6.05
N SER A 43 2.32 -21.41 6.61
CA SER A 43 2.62 -22.64 5.86
C SER A 43 1.54 -23.07 4.85
N ARG A 44 0.38 -22.41 4.83
CA ARG A 44 -0.68 -22.65 3.84
C ARG A 44 -0.39 -21.98 2.50
N TYR A 45 0.53 -21.02 2.48
CA TYR A 45 1.05 -20.42 1.26
C TYR A 45 2.31 -21.14 0.81
N LEU A 46 2.56 -21.14 -0.50
CA LEU A 46 3.85 -21.59 -1.02
C LEU A 46 4.96 -20.69 -0.45
N PRO A 47 6.12 -21.25 -0.09
CA PRO A 47 7.26 -20.46 0.35
C PRO A 47 7.59 -19.37 -0.68
N GLY A 48 7.68 -18.13 -0.22
CA GLY A 48 7.94 -16.96 -1.05
C GLY A 48 8.85 -15.97 -0.37
N ARG A 49 9.29 -14.96 -1.13
CA ARG A 49 10.10 -13.86 -0.58
C ARG A 49 9.19 -12.80 0.02
N LEU A 50 9.38 -12.51 1.30
CA LEU A 50 8.86 -11.29 1.90
C LEU A 50 9.81 -10.13 1.61
N GLN A 51 9.26 -9.01 1.14
CA GLN A 51 9.99 -7.76 0.99
C GLN A 51 9.38 -6.72 1.95
N ALA A 52 10.14 -6.35 2.97
CA ALA A 52 9.80 -5.25 3.86
C ALA A 52 10.55 -3.99 3.40
N ILE A 53 9.80 -2.95 3.04
CA ILE A 53 10.32 -1.66 2.58
C ILE A 53 9.99 -0.56 3.59
N THR A 54 10.85 0.45 3.68
CA THR A 54 10.58 1.64 4.49
C THR A 54 9.73 2.64 3.70
N PRO A 55 8.84 3.41 4.36
CA PRO A 55 8.13 4.49 3.70
C PRO A 55 9.08 5.46 3.00
N ARG A 56 8.72 5.92 1.80
CA ARG A 56 9.48 6.92 1.05
C ARG A 56 8.59 8.03 0.51
N ARG A 57 9.21 9.08 -0.03
CA ARG A 57 8.52 10.13 -0.77
C ARG A 57 8.31 9.69 -2.22
N TYR A 58 7.14 9.98 -2.76
CA TYR A 58 6.70 9.65 -4.12
C TYR A 58 6.67 10.91 -4.99
N VAL A 59 7.81 11.59 -5.09
CA VAL A 59 7.93 12.88 -5.79
C VAL A 59 7.68 12.76 -7.29
N GLU A 60 7.91 11.57 -7.86
CA GLU A 60 7.65 11.26 -9.25
C GLU A 60 6.15 11.34 -9.62
N PHE A 61 5.26 11.16 -8.64
CA PHE A 61 3.81 11.38 -8.79
C PHE A 61 3.39 12.83 -8.52
N GLY A 62 4.35 13.76 -8.41
CA GLY A 62 4.09 15.15 -8.03
C GLY A 62 3.63 15.33 -6.58
N LEU A 63 3.80 14.31 -5.72
CA LEU A 63 3.42 14.38 -4.32
C LEU A 63 4.46 15.13 -3.49
N THR A 64 3.98 15.96 -2.57
CA THR A 64 4.81 16.74 -1.64
C THR A 64 4.66 16.22 -0.21
N SER A 65 5.39 16.82 0.74
CA SER A 65 5.26 16.53 2.17
C SER A 65 4.04 17.17 2.83
N ALA A 66 3.27 17.99 2.13
CA ALA A 66 2.03 18.56 2.67
C ALA A 66 0.98 17.46 2.92
N PRO A 67 0.01 17.65 3.82
CA PRO A 67 -1.09 16.69 4.00
C PRO A 67 -1.78 16.38 2.67
N ILE A 68 -2.00 15.10 2.37
CA ILE A 68 -2.63 14.65 1.11
C ILE A 68 -3.98 15.36 0.86
N TYR A 69 -4.76 15.57 1.93
CA TYR A 69 -6.04 16.28 1.83
C TYR A 69 -5.88 17.74 1.38
N GLN A 70 -4.84 18.45 1.86
CA GLN A 70 -4.55 19.80 1.41
C GLN A 70 -4.13 19.80 -0.07
N GLN A 71 -3.26 18.87 -0.45
CA GLN A 71 -2.83 18.72 -1.85
C GLN A 71 -4.04 18.46 -2.79
N PHE A 72 -5.04 17.71 -2.32
CA PHE A 72 -6.28 17.48 -3.07
C PHE A 72 -7.15 18.74 -3.18
N ILE A 73 -7.28 19.53 -2.12
CA ILE A 73 -8.01 20.81 -2.17
C ILE A 73 -7.34 21.76 -3.17
N ASP A 74 -6.01 21.84 -3.13
CA ASP A 74 -5.24 22.75 -3.97
C ASP A 74 -5.29 22.33 -5.46
N ASP A 75 -5.19 21.02 -5.73
CA ASP A 75 -5.22 20.46 -7.08
C ASP A 75 -5.73 19.00 -7.06
N PRO A 76 -7.04 18.77 -7.29
CA PRO A 76 -7.61 17.43 -7.34
C PRO A 76 -6.99 16.54 -8.43
N ALA A 77 -6.55 17.14 -9.54
CA ALA A 77 -6.03 16.40 -10.69
C ALA A 77 -4.72 15.66 -10.34
N ARG A 78 -3.96 16.17 -9.36
CA ARG A 78 -2.74 15.55 -8.83
C ARG A 78 -2.96 14.13 -8.34
N LEU A 79 -4.12 13.84 -7.76
CA LEU A 79 -4.44 12.52 -7.20
C LEU A 79 -5.32 11.67 -8.14
N GLN A 80 -5.63 12.17 -9.33
CA GLN A 80 -6.53 11.48 -10.27
C GLN A 80 -5.95 10.15 -10.77
N PHE A 81 -4.63 9.94 -10.67
CA PHE A 81 -4.01 8.66 -10.97
C PHE A 81 -4.46 7.52 -10.02
N ILE A 82 -5.04 7.84 -8.87
CA ILE A 82 -5.56 6.83 -7.92
C ILE A 82 -6.78 6.10 -8.50
N SER A 83 -7.68 6.83 -9.17
CA SER A 83 -8.87 6.26 -9.84
C SER A 83 -8.70 6.07 -11.35
N SER A 84 -7.64 6.64 -11.94
CA SER A 84 -7.29 6.46 -13.34
C SER A 84 -5.79 6.22 -13.50
N PRO A 85 -5.29 5.00 -13.18
CA PRO A 85 -3.86 4.70 -13.17
C PRO A 85 -3.16 4.93 -14.50
N ASP A 86 -3.90 4.86 -15.61
CA ASP A 86 -3.45 5.16 -16.97
C ASP A 86 -2.85 6.56 -17.13
N ARG A 87 -3.30 7.52 -16.31
CA ARG A 87 -2.76 8.89 -16.30
C ARG A 87 -1.29 8.98 -15.88
N ALA A 88 -0.78 7.94 -15.22
CA ALA A 88 0.60 7.83 -14.77
C ALA A 88 1.29 6.60 -15.37
N ALA A 89 0.81 6.09 -16.53
CA ALA A 89 1.32 4.88 -17.19
C ALA A 89 2.85 4.79 -17.24
N ASP A 90 3.51 5.87 -17.65
CA ASP A 90 4.97 5.92 -17.78
C ASP A 90 5.70 5.74 -16.44
N LEU A 91 5.11 6.22 -15.34
CA LEU A 91 5.69 6.09 -13.99
C LEU A 91 5.62 4.65 -13.47
N TRP A 92 4.66 3.84 -13.95
CA TRP A 92 4.46 2.47 -13.50
C TRP A 92 5.44 1.46 -14.10
N HIS A 93 6.01 1.73 -15.28
CA HIS A 93 6.78 0.76 -16.06
C HIS A 93 7.97 0.13 -15.32
N ASN A 94 8.52 0.81 -14.29
CA ASN A 94 9.57 0.28 -13.41
C ASN A 94 9.33 0.71 -11.95
N PHE A 95 8.08 0.84 -11.56
CA PHE A 95 7.77 1.30 -10.20
C PHE A 95 8.20 0.26 -9.17
N HIS A 96 9.09 0.70 -8.27
CA HIS A 96 9.45 -0.02 -7.07
C HIS A 96 8.80 0.68 -5.87
N PRO A 97 7.84 0.01 -5.19
CA PRO A 97 7.24 0.56 -3.98
C PRO A 97 8.28 0.73 -2.88
#